data_AF-A0A1I5ZDX6-F1
#
_entry.id   AF-A0A1I5ZDX6-F1
#
_cell.length_a   1.000
_cell.length_b   1.000
_cell.length_c   1.000
_cell.angle_alpha   90.00
_cell.angle_beta   90.00
_cell.angle_gamma   90.00
#
_symmetry.space_group_name_H-M   'P 1'
#
loop_
_entity.id
_entity.type
_entity.pdbx_description
1 polymer ?
#
loop_
_entity_poly.entity_id
_entity_poly.type
_entity_poly.pdbx_seq_one_letter_code
_entity_poly.pdbx_strand_id
1 'polypeptide(L)'
;MRLLGTLVPTTTLMPVDLAVRDWARRDPAVAERLRRVDNRRMDYLRTLFSAFCPDPDDVEARSLLAFSLAVANQSLAADHGTRSRADVLNLATGTCCA
;
A
#
# COMPACT_ATOMS: atom_id res chain seq x y z
N MET A 1 0.54 -3.18 24.85
CA MET A 1 0.12 -3.66 23.51
C MET A 1 1.16 -3.28 22.46
N ARG A 2 2.36 -3.86 22.55
CA ARG A 2 3.47 -3.73 21.60
C ARG A 2 3.89 -5.17 21.26
N LEU A 3 4.28 -5.42 19.99
CA LEU A 3 4.86 -6.66 19.42
C LEU A 3 3.93 -7.62 18.66
N LEU A 4 3.19 -7.14 17.65
CA LEU A 4 2.67 -8.01 16.57
C LEU A 4 2.98 -7.49 15.15
N GLY A 5 3.89 -6.52 15.02
CA GLY A 5 4.16 -5.86 13.74
C GLY A 5 5.30 -6.46 12.90
N THR A 6 6.06 -7.44 13.41
CA THR A 6 7.38 -7.77 12.82
C THR A 6 7.60 -9.21 12.37
N LEU A 7 6.65 -10.14 12.54
CA LEU A 7 6.85 -11.55 12.13
C LEU A 7 5.61 -12.22 11.54
N VAL A 8 4.72 -11.45 10.92
CA VAL A 8 3.67 -12.04 10.09
C VAL A 8 4.06 -11.78 8.63
N PRO A 9 4.39 -12.81 7.83
CA PRO A 9 4.59 -12.64 6.40
C PRO A 9 3.44 -11.81 5.82
N THR A 10 3.75 -10.80 5.02
CA THR A 10 2.77 -9.83 4.49
C THR A 10 1.56 -10.50 3.86
N THR A 11 1.74 -11.71 3.32
CA THR A 11 0.70 -12.57 2.75
C THR A 11 -0.35 -13.05 3.75
N THR A 12 0.02 -13.30 5.00
CA THR A 12 -0.89 -13.75 6.07
C THR A 12 -1.71 -12.63 6.72
N LEU A 13 -1.34 -11.37 6.52
CA LEU A 13 -2.14 -10.20 6.96
C LEU A 13 -3.12 -9.70 5.89
N MET A 14 -3.02 -10.18 4.64
CA MET A 14 -3.87 -9.68 3.54
C MET A 14 -5.37 -9.95 3.74
N PRO A 15 -5.81 -11.16 4.15
CA PRO A 15 -7.25 -11.39 4.36
C PRO A 15 -7.80 -10.51 5.48
N VAL A 16 -6.99 -10.21 6.49
CA VAL A 16 -7.35 -9.33 7.61
C VAL A 16 -7.47 -7.88 7.15
N ASP A 17 -6.51 -7.36 6.38
CA ASP A 17 -6.58 -5.99 5.87
C ASP A 17 -7.82 -5.79 4.98
N LEU A 18 -8.16 -6.77 4.12
CA LEU A 18 -9.38 -6.74 3.31
C LEU A 18 -10.66 -6.81 4.16
N ALA A 19 -10.71 -7.67 5.18
CA ALA A 19 -11.86 -7.75 6.08
C ALA A 19 -12.06 -6.44 6.87
N VAL A 20 -10.98 -5.81 7.34
CA VAL A 20 -11.04 -4.51 8.03
C VAL A 20 -11.52 -3.42 7.10
N ARG A 21 -11.09 -3.42 5.83
CA ARG A 21 -11.57 -2.45 4.82
C ARG A 21 -13.05 -2.66 4.48
N ASP A 22 -13.51 -3.90 4.37
CA ASP A 22 -14.93 -4.19 4.21
C ASP A 22 -15.76 -3.73 5.42
N TRP A 23 -15.26 -3.96 6.64
CA TRP A 23 -15.90 -3.49 7.87
C TRP A 23 -15.94 -1.95 7.95
N ALA A 24 -14.84 -1.28 7.60
CA ALA A 24 -14.75 0.17 7.58
C ALA A 24 -15.79 0.84 6.67
N ARG A 25 -16.25 0.17 5.60
CA ARG A 25 -17.34 0.68 4.75
C ARG A 25 -18.68 0.79 5.47
N ARG A 26 -18.87 0.07 6.57
CA ARG A 26 -20.15 -0.04 7.30
C ARG A 26 -20.07 0.49 8.74
N ASP A 27 -18.87 0.78 9.25
CA ASP A 27 -18.64 1.24 10.63
C ASP A 27 -17.74 2.49 10.67
N PRO A 28 -18.30 3.68 11.02
CA PRO A 28 -17.55 4.92 11.09
C PRO A 28 -16.37 4.91 12.08
N ALA A 29 -16.50 4.18 13.19
CA ALA A 29 -15.46 4.12 14.21
C ALA A 29 -14.24 3.30 13.71
N VAL A 30 -14.48 2.35 12.81
CA VAL A 30 -13.43 1.57 12.15
C VAL A 30 -12.82 2.36 11.00
N ALA A 31 -13.64 3.07 10.22
CA ALA A 31 -13.15 3.97 9.17
C ALA A 31 -12.15 4.98 9.73
N GLU A 32 -12.45 5.58 10.89
CA GLU A 32 -11.57 6.52 11.56
C GLU A 32 -10.26 5.86 12.06
N ARG A 33 -10.32 4.60 12.51
CA ARG A 33 -9.11 3.82 12.86
C ARG A 33 -8.26 3.51 11.63
N LEU A 34 -8.89 3.05 10.55
CA LEU A 34 -8.23 2.74 9.28
C LEU A 34 -7.54 3.98 8.71
N ARG A 35 -8.21 5.14 8.71
CA ARG A 35 -7.64 6.42 8.28
C ARG A 35 -6.35 6.76 9.02
N ARG A 36 -6.30 6.57 10.34
CA ARG A 36 -5.07 6.81 11.12
C ARG A 36 -3.93 5.85 10.75
N VAL A 37 -4.25 4.58 10.50
CA VAL A 37 -3.25 3.59 10.08
C VAL A 37 -2.71 3.92 8.70
N ASP A 38 -3.60 4.21 7.74
CA ASP A 38 -3.23 4.53 6.37
C ASP A 38 -2.44 5.85 6.31
N ASN A 39 -2.81 6.87 7.10
CA ASN A 39 -2.00 8.10 7.22
C ASN A 39 -0.60 7.83 7.76
N ARG A 40 -0.44 6.97 8.77
CA ARG A 40 0.88 6.63 9.30
C ARG A 40 1.75 5.89 8.27
N ARG A 41 1.13 5.06 7.43
CA ARG A 41 1.82 4.38 6.31
C ARG A 41 2.23 5.40 5.23
N MET A 42 1.36 6.35 4.90
CA MET A 42 1.67 7.44 3.97
C MET A 42 2.81 8.32 4.47
N ASP A 43 2.82 8.71 5.76
CA ASP A 43 3.92 9.52 6.33
C ASP A 43 5.27 8.81 6.23
N TYR A 44 5.26 7.49 6.40
CA TYR A 44 6.46 6.68 6.20
C TYR A 44 6.92 6.68 4.74
N LEU A 45 5.99 6.51 3.77
CA LEU A 45 6.33 6.56 2.35
C LEU A 45 6.85 7.94 1.94
N ARG A 46 6.25 9.03 2.41
CA ARG A 46 6.74 10.40 2.19
C ARG A 46 8.18 10.54 2.69
N THR A 47 8.46 10.08 3.91
CA THR A 47 9.82 10.09 4.48
C THR A 47 10.82 9.34 3.59
N LEU A 48 10.42 8.18 3.06
CA LEU A 48 11.28 7.38 2.18
C LEU A 48 11.52 8.06 0.83
N PHE A 49 10.47 8.54 0.16
CA PHE A 49 10.58 9.17 -1.15
C PHE A 49 11.30 10.52 -1.08
N SER A 50 11.08 11.32 -0.03
CA SER A 50 11.80 12.59 0.17
C SER A 50 13.32 12.42 0.29
N ALA A 51 13.83 11.22 0.56
CA ALA A 51 15.26 10.97 0.60
C ALA A 51 15.95 11.06 -0.78
N PHE A 52 15.19 10.94 -1.87
CA PHE A 52 15.74 10.94 -3.24
C PHE A 52 14.87 11.67 -4.28
N CYS A 53 13.66 12.10 -3.94
CA CYS A 53 12.81 12.94 -4.78
C CYS A 53 12.83 14.39 -4.23
N PRO A 54 13.37 15.37 -4.99
CA PRO A 54 13.47 16.75 -4.54
C PRO A 54 12.15 17.53 -4.66
N ASP A 55 11.26 17.11 -5.56
CA ASP A 55 9.95 17.75 -5.75
C ASP A 55 8.92 17.16 -4.77
N PRO A 56 8.31 17.98 -3.88
CA PRO A 56 7.28 17.51 -2.95
C PRO A 56 6.03 16.95 -3.64
N ASP A 57 5.69 17.43 -4.84
CA ASP A 57 4.54 16.92 -5.58
C ASP A 57 4.82 15.50 -6.10
N ASP A 58 6.04 15.25 -6.57
CA ASP A 58 6.51 13.90 -6.94
C ASP A 58 6.54 12.95 -5.74
N VAL A 59 6.95 13.43 -4.56
CA VAL A 59 6.93 12.63 -3.31
C VAL A 59 5.51 12.16 -2.99
N GLU A 60 4.53 13.06 -3.06
CA GLU A 60 3.14 12.71 -2.76
C GLU A 60 2.57 11.74 -3.79
N ALA A 61 2.78 12.01 -5.09
CA ALA A 61 2.32 11.16 -6.18
C ALA A 61 2.89 9.73 -6.07
N ARG A 62 4.19 9.60 -5.83
CA ARG A 62 4.86 8.30 -5.67
C ARG A 62 4.41 7.57 -4.41
N SER A 63 4.23 8.29 -3.30
CA SER A 63 3.68 7.73 -2.06
C SER A 63 2.27 7.16 -2.29
N LEU A 64 1.39 7.91 -2.96
CA LEU A 64 0.05 7.47 -3.28
C LEU A 64 0.04 6.24 -4.20
N LEU A 65 0.86 6.23 -5.26
CA LEU A 65 0.95 5.12 -6.20
C LEU A 65 1.47 3.84 -5.52
N ALA A 66 2.55 3.94 -4.75
CA ALA A 66 3.11 2.80 -4.01
C ALA A 66 2.12 2.25 -2.99
N PHE A 67 1.44 3.13 -2.24
CA PHE A 67 0.45 2.70 -1.26
C PHE A 67 -0.79 2.05 -1.91
N SER A 68 -1.28 2.66 -2.99
CA SER A 68 -2.42 2.13 -3.76
C SER A 68 -2.10 0.75 -4.32
N LEU A 69 -0.90 0.55 -4.86
CA LEU A 69 -0.47 -0.76 -5.35
C LEU A 69 -0.44 -1.79 -4.21
N ALA A 70 0.12 -1.45 -3.06
CA ALA A 70 0.21 -2.35 -1.90
C ALA A 70 -1.16 -2.78 -1.35
N VAL A 71 -2.17 -1.91 -1.43
CA VAL A 71 -3.53 -2.17 -0.92
C VAL A 71 -4.44 -2.82 -1.97
N ALA A 72 -4.33 -2.41 -3.23
CA ALA A 72 -5.26 -2.83 -4.28
C ALA A 72 -4.81 -4.09 -5.02
N ASN A 73 -3.51 -4.43 -5.01
CA ASN A 73 -2.96 -5.51 -5.83
C ASN A 73 -3.71 -6.84 -5.67
N GLN A 74 -4.04 -7.24 -4.44
CA GLN A 74 -4.79 -8.47 -4.15
C GLN A 74 -6.29 -8.42 -4.51
N SER A 75 -6.84 -7.23 -4.72
CA SER A 75 -8.25 -7.02 -5.07
C SER A 75 -8.47 -6.87 -6.58
N LEU A 76 -7.40 -6.67 -7.35
CA LEU A 76 -7.47 -6.49 -8.79
C LEU A 76 -7.71 -7.83 -9.51
N ALA A 77 -8.94 -8.06 -9.97
CA ALA A 77 -9.31 -9.23 -10.78
C ALA A 77 -9.00 -9.07 -12.29
N ALA A 78 -8.04 -8.21 -12.63
CA ALA A 78 -7.63 -7.99 -14.02
C ALA A 78 -6.59 -9.02 -14.47
N ASP A 79 -6.74 -9.50 -15.70
CA ASP A 79 -5.70 -10.25 -16.41
C ASP A 79 -4.59 -9.31 -16.95
N HIS A 80 -3.44 -9.87 -17.29
CA HIS A 80 -2.24 -9.12 -17.71
C HIS A 80 -1.74 -9.51 -19.12
N GLY A 81 -2.64 -10.00 -19.97
CA GLY A 81 -2.30 -10.43 -21.32
C GLY A 81 -1.28 -11.56 -21.32
N THR A 82 -0.14 -11.35 -21.97
CA THR A 82 0.96 -12.33 -22.02
C THR A 82 1.88 -12.31 -20.80
N ARG A 83 1.71 -11.36 -19.88
CA ARG A 83 2.55 -11.22 -18.68
C ARG A 83 1.89 -11.86 -17.47
N SER A 84 2.69 -12.34 -16.52
CA SER A 84 2.19 -12.68 -15.20
C SER A 84 2.00 -11.43 -14.34
N ARG A 85 1.20 -11.53 -13.28
CA ARG A 85 1.05 -10.46 -12.28
C ARG A 85 2.39 -10.10 -11.63
N ALA A 86 3.23 -11.08 -11.36
CA ALA A 86 4.56 -10.85 -10.79
C ALA A 86 5.43 -10.00 -11.73
N ASP A 87 5.37 -10.25 -13.04
CA ASP A 87 6.12 -9.46 -14.04
C ASP A 87 5.66 -8.00 -14.05
N VAL A 88 4.34 -7.78 -14.03
CA VAL A 88 3.77 -6.42 -14.00
C VAL A 88 4.16 -5.68 -12.73
N LEU A 89 4.16 -6.35 -11.57
CA LEU A 89 4.60 -5.76 -10.30
C LEU A 89 6.09 -5.40 -10.32
N ASN A 90 6.93 -6.27 -10.90
CA ASN A 90 8.36 -5.99 -11.05
C ASN A 90 8.61 -4.80 -11.97
N LEU A 91 7.85 -4.67 -13.07
CA LEU A 91 7.94 -3.50 -13.95
C LEU A 91 7.52 -2.22 -13.23
N ALA A 92 6.42 -2.25 -12.49
CA ALA A 92 5.89 -1.08 -11.78
C ALA A 92 6.82 -0.59 -10.64
N THR A 93 7.55 -1.51 -10.00
CA THR A 93 8.43 -1.19 -8.87
C THR A 93 9.91 -1.07 -9.26
N GLY A 94 10.32 -1.63 -10.40
CA GLY A 94 11.71 -1.65 -10.87
C GLY A 94 12.21 -0.35 -11.51
N THR A 95 11.31 0.53 -11.97
CA THR A 95 11.69 1.78 -12.65
C THR A 95 11.57 3.03 -11.78
N CYS A 96 11.51 2.91 -10.45
CA CYS A 96 11.43 4.08 -9.58
C CYS A 96 12.66 5.01 -9.63
N CYS A 97 13.76 4.57 -10.25
CA CYS A 97 14.98 5.37 -10.41
C CYS A 97 15.32 5.54 -11.90
N ALA A 98 14.92 6.68 -12.46
CA ALA A 98 15.59 7.38 -13.54
C ALA A 98 15.57 8.87 -13.19
#